data_AF-A0A961ETN1-F1
#
_entry.id   AF-A0A961ETN1-F1
#
_cell.length_a   1.000
_cell.length_b   1.000
_cell.length_c   1.000
_cell.angle_alpha   90.00
_cell.angle_beta   90.00
_cell.angle_gamma   90.00
#
_symmetry.space_group_name_H-M   'P 1'
#
loop_
_entity.id
_entity.type
_entity.pdbx_description
1 polymer ?
#
loop_
_entity_poly.entity_id
_entity_poly.type
_entity_poly.pdbx_seq_one_letter_code
_entity_poly.pdbx_strand_id
1 'polypeptide(L)'
;MILRREVATDRMPGSANGGQLLAAATIALFLMLGSCSPWAPTQGDTPNGAASVHALLASNPYRETEERSVTALPKEARGKLMLFVLAGQSNMSGRGTVVDRSVVDGIYLFGNDGRWKAASEPLDSCAGQIDRVSCDPDSGVGPGMEFARTLKQIRPDAHIGLIPCAKGASTIFEWERRLNPESLYGNCLLRMSAASSQGRIHAILFLQGEWDALDDSYKHRLLEPIWSLPSKLPGHRVDYS
;
A
#
# COMPACT_ATOMS: atom_id res chain seq x y z
N MET A 1 -17.41 1.06 2.16
CA MET A 1 -16.96 0.75 0.79
C MET A 1 -17.50 1.83 -0.15
N ILE A 2 -16.66 2.79 -0.54
CA ILE A 2 -16.98 3.77 -1.60
C ILE A 2 -15.80 3.74 -2.57
N LEU A 3 -16.02 3.18 -3.76
CA LEU A 3 -15.11 3.29 -4.90
C LEU A 3 -15.46 4.59 -5.64
N ARG A 4 -14.61 5.61 -5.60
CA ARG A 4 -14.68 6.73 -6.54
C ARG A 4 -13.64 6.54 -7.65
N ARG A 5 -14.12 6.61 -8.89
CA ARG A 5 -13.31 6.59 -10.12
C ARG A 5 -13.08 8.03 -10.54
N GLU A 6 -11.82 8.44 -10.70
CA GLU A 6 -11.48 9.66 -11.44
C GLU A 6 -10.62 9.31 -12.65
N VAL A 7 -11.10 9.74 -13.81
CA VAL A 7 -10.39 9.67 -15.09
C VAL A 7 -9.66 11.00 -15.24
N ALA A 8 -8.35 11.02 -14.95
CA ALA A 8 -7.51 12.15 -15.29
C ALA A 8 -6.92 11.93 -16.69
N THR A 9 -7.52 12.57 -17.68
CA THR A 9 -6.90 12.88 -18.97
C THR A 9 -6.05 14.12 -18.81
N ASP A 10 -4.72 13.98 -18.81
CA ASP A 10 -3.89 14.94 -19.53
C ASP A 10 -2.51 14.35 -19.85
N ARG A 11 -2.14 14.39 -21.14
CA ARG A 11 -0.81 14.03 -21.62
C ARG A 11 0.05 15.30 -21.55
N MET A 12 1.11 15.27 -20.74
CA MET A 12 2.27 16.15 -20.94
C MET A 12 3.48 15.29 -21.35
N PRO A 13 4.16 15.60 -22.47
CA PRO A 13 5.24 14.77 -22.97
C PRO A 13 6.55 15.04 -22.21
N GLY A 14 7.27 13.98 -21.87
CA GLY A 14 8.70 14.05 -21.55
C GLY A 14 9.05 14.28 -20.07
N SER A 15 8.82 13.27 -19.22
CA SER A 15 9.65 12.93 -18.04
C SER A 15 8.98 11.75 -17.34
N ALA A 16 9.21 10.54 -17.86
CA ALA A 16 8.55 9.33 -17.39
C ALA A 16 9.18 8.89 -16.06
N ASN A 17 8.31 8.71 -15.05
CA ASN A 17 8.46 7.95 -13.80
C ASN A 17 8.46 8.77 -12.49
N GLY A 18 9.03 9.99 -12.45
CA GLY A 18 9.09 10.78 -11.21
C GLY A 18 7.81 11.55 -10.86
N GLY A 19 7.19 12.22 -11.85
CA GLY A 19 6.03 13.09 -11.62
C GLY A 19 4.71 12.35 -11.35
N GLN A 20 4.57 11.14 -11.87
CA GLN A 20 3.37 10.31 -11.68
C GLN A 20 3.29 9.72 -10.27
N LEU A 21 4.43 9.46 -9.62
CA LEU A 21 4.50 9.00 -8.23
C LEU A 21 4.03 10.10 -7.27
N LEU A 22 4.43 11.35 -7.51
CA LEU A 22 3.99 12.49 -6.71
C LEU A 22 2.47 12.71 -6.86
N ALA A 23 1.94 12.65 -8.08
CA ALA A 23 0.51 12.81 -8.33
C ALA A 23 -0.32 11.66 -7.73
N ALA A 24 0.11 10.40 -7.87
CA ALA A 24 -0.59 9.26 -7.28
C ALA A 24 -0.48 9.22 -5.74
N ALA A 25 0.67 9.58 -5.17
CA ALA A 25 0.84 9.73 -3.72
C ALA A 25 0.02 10.90 -3.16
N THR A 26 -0.18 11.97 -3.93
CA THR A 26 -1.00 13.13 -3.55
C THR A 26 -2.51 12.85 -3.70
N ILE A 27 -2.92 12.06 -4.70
CA ILE A 27 -4.34 11.70 -4.93
C ILE A 27 -4.80 10.59 -3.97
N ALA A 28 -3.96 9.60 -3.67
CA ALA A 28 -4.25 8.58 -2.65
C ALA A 28 -4.36 9.18 -1.23
N LEU A 29 -3.75 10.34 -1.01
CA LEU A 29 -3.77 11.09 0.25
C LEU A 29 -5.10 11.80 0.52
N PHE A 30 -5.93 12.05 -0.51
CA PHE A 30 -7.19 12.79 -0.37
C PHE A 30 -8.39 11.93 0.08
N LEU A 31 -8.29 10.59 0.00
CA LEU A 31 -9.39 9.67 0.32
C LEU A 31 -9.27 9.01 1.70
N MET A 32 -8.12 9.15 2.38
CA MET A 32 -7.92 8.65 3.74
C MET A 32 -8.41 9.63 4.82
N LEU A 33 -8.78 10.85 4.44
CA LEU A 33 -9.29 11.87 5.35
C LEU A 33 -10.60 12.42 4.74
N GLY A 34 -11.72 11.97 5.29
CA GLY A 34 -13.02 12.51 4.89
C GLY A 34 -13.12 13.99 5.24
N SER A 35 -12.96 14.87 4.24
CA SER A 35 -13.62 16.18 4.21
C SER A 35 -13.46 16.85 2.85
N CYS A 36 -14.60 17.26 2.26
CA CYS A 36 -14.68 18.26 1.21
C CYS A 36 -14.11 19.59 1.68
N SER A 37 -13.10 20.12 0.99
CA SER A 37 -12.95 21.55 0.66
C SER A 37 -11.84 21.72 -0.39
N PRO A 38 -11.98 22.65 -1.35
CA PRO A 38 -10.88 23.00 -2.25
C PRO A 38 -9.75 23.63 -1.42
N TRP A 39 -8.55 23.06 -1.52
CA TRP A 39 -7.36 23.60 -0.87
C TRP A 39 -7.05 24.99 -1.44
N ALA A 40 -7.22 26.03 -0.62
CA ALA A 40 -6.47 27.28 -0.75
C ALA A 40 -5.24 27.15 0.17
N PRO A 41 -4.02 27.40 -0.32
CA PRO A 41 -2.81 27.24 0.48
C PRO A 41 -2.80 28.26 1.62
N THR A 42 -2.98 27.81 2.86
CA THR A 42 -2.68 28.62 4.04
C THR A 42 -1.16 28.67 4.23
N GLN A 43 -0.61 29.86 4.43
CA GLN A 43 0.81 30.11 4.67
C GLN A 43 1.31 29.25 5.85
N GLY A 44 2.00 28.15 5.54
CA GLY A 44 2.50 27.19 6.54
C GLY A 44 3.00 25.87 5.92
N ASP A 45 2.50 25.50 4.74
CA ASP A 45 2.98 24.33 4.01
C ASP A 45 4.35 24.59 3.38
N THR A 46 5.40 24.21 4.10
CA THR A 46 6.78 24.41 3.66
C THR A 46 7.20 23.42 2.55
N PRO A 47 8.19 23.77 1.72
CA PRO A 47 8.82 22.90 0.70
C PRO A 47 9.43 21.57 1.21
N ASN A 48 9.37 21.29 2.52
CA ASN A 48 10.08 20.22 3.20
C ASN A 48 9.45 18.82 2.99
N GLY A 49 8.16 18.73 2.67
CA GLY A 49 7.49 17.43 2.51
C GLY A 49 7.99 16.64 1.28
N ALA A 50 8.17 17.32 0.14
CA ALA A 50 8.65 16.69 -1.09
C ALA A 50 10.11 16.23 -0.97
N ALA A 51 10.98 17.06 -0.39
CA ALA A 51 12.37 16.70 -0.09
C ALA A 51 12.45 15.45 0.81
N SER A 52 11.59 15.37 1.82
CA SER A 52 11.52 14.21 2.73
C SER A 52 11.07 12.93 2.03
N VAL A 53 10.09 13.02 1.11
CA VAL A 53 9.67 11.87 0.28
C VAL A 53 10.80 11.46 -0.66
N HIS A 54 11.46 12.40 -1.33
CA HIS A 54 12.59 12.09 -2.20
C HIS A 54 13.74 11.39 -1.44
N ALA A 55 14.05 11.85 -0.23
CA ALA A 55 15.06 11.21 0.62
C ALA A 55 14.67 9.77 0.99
N LEU A 56 13.41 9.53 1.36
CA LEU A 56 12.90 8.19 1.64
C LEU A 56 13.00 7.28 0.40
N LEU A 57 12.57 7.76 -0.77
CA LEU A 57 12.59 6.96 -2.00
C LEU A 57 14.02 6.69 -2.52
N ALA A 58 14.98 7.55 -2.19
CA ALA A 58 16.39 7.34 -2.54
C ALA A 58 17.02 6.18 -1.78
N SER A 59 16.56 5.89 -0.55
CA SER A 59 17.04 4.77 0.27
C SER A 59 16.24 3.47 0.08
N ASN A 60 15.45 3.37 -1.00
CA ASN A 60 14.52 2.26 -1.19
C ASN A 60 15.23 0.90 -1.33
N PRO A 61 15.10 -0.02 -0.34
CA PRO A 61 15.84 -1.29 -0.33
C PRO A 61 15.30 -2.31 -1.34
N TYR A 62 14.13 -2.05 -1.93
CA TYR A 62 13.48 -2.93 -2.90
C TYR A 62 14.03 -2.83 -4.32
N ARG A 63 14.82 -1.79 -4.64
CA ARG A 63 15.23 -1.53 -6.04
C ARG A 63 16.07 -2.64 -6.65
N GLU A 64 17.07 -3.13 -5.93
CA GLU A 64 17.99 -4.15 -6.46
C GLU A 64 17.28 -5.49 -6.73
N THR A 65 16.37 -5.89 -5.83
CA THR A 65 15.60 -7.13 -6.01
C THR A 65 14.52 -6.99 -7.08
N GLU A 66 13.88 -5.81 -7.17
CA GLU A 66 12.89 -5.51 -8.20
C GLU A 66 13.49 -5.62 -9.59
N GLU A 67 14.62 -4.94 -9.85
CA GLU A 67 15.32 -4.94 -11.14
C GLU A 67 15.68 -6.35 -11.61
N ARG A 68 16.13 -7.22 -10.69
CA ARG A 68 16.43 -8.62 -11.00
C ARG A 68 15.18 -9.44 -11.32
N SER A 69 14.04 -9.09 -10.72
CA SER A 69 12.79 -9.84 -10.83
C SER A 69 11.96 -9.49 -12.08
N VAL A 70 12.26 -8.40 -12.79
CA VAL A 70 11.54 -7.99 -14.02
C VAL A 70 11.47 -9.10 -15.07
N THR A 71 12.49 -9.98 -15.09
CA THR A 71 12.54 -11.13 -15.99
C THR A 71 11.42 -12.15 -15.73
N ALA A 72 10.87 -12.21 -14.51
CA ALA A 72 9.76 -13.08 -14.14
C ALA A 72 8.40 -12.62 -14.70
N LEU A 73 8.28 -11.35 -15.13
CA LEU A 73 7.10 -10.86 -15.82
C LEU A 73 7.20 -11.15 -17.33
N PRO A 74 6.10 -11.58 -17.98
CA PRO A 74 6.01 -11.65 -19.43
C PRO A 74 6.24 -10.28 -20.08
N LYS A 75 6.80 -10.25 -21.29
CA LYS A 75 7.22 -9.01 -21.96
C LYS A 75 6.04 -8.05 -22.19
N GLU A 76 4.87 -8.61 -22.46
CA GLU A 76 3.61 -7.92 -22.68
C GLU A 76 3.09 -7.17 -21.45
N ALA A 77 3.42 -7.66 -20.24
CA ALA A 77 2.98 -7.11 -18.96
C ALA A 77 3.91 -6.03 -18.39
N ARG A 78 5.21 -6.07 -18.73
CA ARG A 78 6.23 -5.12 -18.24
C ARG A 78 5.86 -3.68 -18.56
N GLY A 79 5.85 -2.81 -17.55
CA GLY A 79 5.46 -1.41 -17.66
C GLY A 79 3.96 -1.16 -17.88
N LYS A 80 3.12 -2.20 -17.88
CA LYS A 80 1.67 -2.11 -18.16
C LYS A 80 0.79 -2.64 -17.03
N LEU A 81 1.36 -2.96 -15.87
CA LEU A 81 0.59 -3.49 -14.76
C LEU A 81 -0.41 -2.44 -14.21
N MET A 82 -1.62 -2.89 -13.92
CA MET A 82 -2.56 -2.20 -13.06
C MET A 82 -2.26 -2.58 -11.61
N LEU A 83 -1.63 -1.67 -10.88
CA LEU A 83 -1.13 -1.95 -9.54
C LEU A 83 -2.16 -1.61 -8.46
N PHE A 84 -2.37 -2.54 -7.54
CA PHE A 84 -3.28 -2.42 -6.40
C PHE A 84 -2.53 -2.69 -5.11
N VAL A 85 -2.63 -1.75 -4.18
CA VAL A 85 -1.99 -1.86 -2.87
C VAL A 85 -2.98 -2.49 -1.90
N LEU A 86 -2.53 -3.49 -1.15
CA LEU A 86 -3.30 -4.21 -0.15
C LEU A 86 -2.79 -3.80 1.23
N ALA A 87 -3.46 -2.85 1.87
CA ALA A 87 -3.02 -2.25 3.13
C ALA A 87 -4.10 -2.36 4.23
N GLY A 88 -3.69 -2.14 5.48
CA GLY A 88 -4.55 -2.31 6.65
C GLY A 88 -4.03 -3.41 7.57
N GLN A 89 -4.93 -4.23 8.12
CA GLN A 89 -4.60 -5.22 9.14
C GLN A 89 -4.83 -6.68 8.72
N SER A 90 -4.96 -7.60 9.69
CA SER A 90 -5.06 -9.05 9.50
C SER A 90 -6.15 -9.50 8.53
N ASN A 91 -7.28 -8.79 8.45
CA ASN A 91 -8.33 -9.11 7.48
C ASN A 91 -7.94 -8.76 6.04
N MET A 92 -6.98 -7.85 5.82
CA MET A 92 -6.37 -7.59 4.51
C MET A 92 -5.23 -8.57 4.19
N SER A 93 -4.26 -8.75 5.10
CA SER A 93 -3.15 -9.71 4.91
C SER A 93 -3.63 -11.16 4.87
N GLY A 94 -4.82 -11.41 5.41
CA GLY A 94 -5.56 -12.67 5.31
C GLY A 94 -5.40 -13.54 6.54
N ARG A 95 -6.51 -14.14 6.97
CA ARG A 95 -6.58 -15.18 8.03
C ARG A 95 -7.47 -16.36 7.64
N GLY A 96 -7.97 -16.36 6.40
CA GLY A 96 -8.76 -17.45 5.87
C GLY A 96 -7.90 -18.69 5.61
N THR A 97 -8.52 -19.87 5.68
CA THR A 97 -7.85 -21.13 5.33
C THR A 97 -7.54 -21.18 3.85
N VAL A 98 -6.29 -21.50 3.51
CA VAL A 98 -5.87 -21.66 2.11
C VAL A 98 -6.36 -22.99 1.57
N VAL A 99 -7.41 -22.93 0.74
CA VAL A 99 -8.00 -24.09 0.06
C VAL A 99 -7.67 -24.15 -1.43
N ASP A 100 -7.28 -23.02 -2.02
CA ASP A 100 -6.90 -22.91 -3.44
C ASP A 100 -5.61 -22.10 -3.57
N ARG A 101 -4.69 -22.62 -4.40
CA ARG A 101 -3.41 -21.98 -4.76
C ARG A 101 -3.25 -21.85 -6.27
N SER A 102 -4.37 -21.95 -7.01
CA SER A 102 -4.38 -21.83 -8.46
C SER A 102 -3.92 -20.43 -8.87
N VAL A 103 -2.93 -20.41 -9.74
CA VAL A 103 -2.47 -19.18 -10.39
C VAL A 103 -3.37 -18.86 -11.57
N VAL A 104 -3.61 -17.57 -11.80
CA VAL A 104 -4.36 -17.08 -12.97
C VAL A 104 -3.44 -16.22 -13.80
N ASP A 105 -3.38 -16.49 -15.10
CA ASP A 105 -2.55 -15.72 -16.02
C ASP A 105 -2.92 -14.23 -15.99
N GLY A 106 -1.89 -13.36 -16.05
CA GLY A 106 -2.06 -11.92 -15.95
C GLY A 106 -2.31 -11.38 -14.54
N ILE A 107 -2.23 -12.19 -13.49
CA ILE A 107 -2.27 -11.73 -12.09
C ILE A 107 -0.92 -11.99 -11.41
N TYR A 108 -0.29 -10.92 -10.93
CA TYR A 108 1.05 -10.92 -10.39
C TYR A 108 1.09 -10.34 -8.98
N LEU A 109 2.05 -10.79 -8.19
CA LEU A 109 2.32 -10.35 -6.84
C LEU A 109 3.72 -9.73 -6.77
N PHE A 110 3.84 -8.53 -6.21
CA PHE A 110 5.11 -7.98 -5.79
C PHE A 110 5.37 -8.39 -4.34
N GLY A 111 6.05 -9.51 -4.17
CA GLY A 111 6.23 -10.13 -2.85
C GLY A 111 7.09 -9.30 -1.90
N ASN A 112 7.04 -9.66 -0.61
CA ASN A 112 7.82 -8.97 0.45
C ASN A 112 9.34 -9.13 0.27
N ASP A 113 9.76 -10.07 -0.57
CA ASP A 113 11.12 -10.27 -1.07
C ASP A 113 11.53 -9.27 -2.18
N GLY A 114 10.63 -8.36 -2.55
CA GLY A 114 10.83 -7.38 -3.62
C GLY A 114 10.83 -7.99 -5.02
N ARG A 115 10.20 -9.16 -5.19
CA ARG A 115 10.19 -9.87 -6.47
C ARG A 115 8.79 -10.00 -7.04
N TRP A 116 8.68 -9.77 -8.34
CA TRP A 116 7.49 -10.13 -9.11
C TRP A 116 7.38 -11.64 -9.29
N LYS A 117 6.17 -12.18 -9.07
CA LYS A 117 5.83 -13.60 -9.28
C LYS A 117 4.36 -13.74 -9.67
N ALA A 118 3.98 -14.89 -10.23
CA ALA A 118 2.57 -15.23 -10.39
C ALA A 118 1.89 -15.20 -9.01
N ALA A 119 0.72 -14.56 -8.93
CA ALA A 119 0.02 -14.46 -7.66
C ALA A 119 -0.61 -15.82 -7.29
N SER A 120 -0.44 -16.22 -6.03
CA SER A 120 -1.12 -17.35 -5.39
C SER A 120 -1.34 -17.01 -3.93
N GLU A 121 -2.42 -17.49 -3.32
CA GLU A 121 -2.63 -17.36 -1.87
C GLU A 121 -1.61 -18.20 -1.07
N PRO A 122 -1.22 -17.76 0.15
CA PRO A 122 -1.41 -16.42 0.72
C PRO A 122 -0.66 -15.33 -0.06
N LEU A 123 -1.26 -14.15 -0.18
CA LEU A 123 -0.62 -13.00 -0.84
C LEU A 123 0.44 -12.28 0.00
N ASP A 124 0.49 -12.51 1.31
CA ASP A 124 1.46 -11.91 2.23
C ASP A 124 2.39 -12.97 2.82
N SER A 125 3.63 -12.62 3.18
CA SER A 125 4.59 -13.56 3.78
C SER A 125 5.83 -12.87 4.34
N CYS A 126 6.29 -13.28 5.53
CA CYS A 126 7.60 -12.87 6.06
C CYS A 126 8.81 -13.55 5.40
N ALA A 127 8.59 -14.53 4.49
CA ALA A 127 9.69 -15.27 3.89
C ALA A 127 10.53 -14.37 2.97
N GLY A 128 11.82 -14.21 3.30
CA GLY A 128 12.74 -13.35 2.55
C GLY A 128 12.36 -11.87 2.57
N GLN A 129 11.49 -11.47 3.50
CA GLN A 129 10.95 -10.13 3.56
C GLN A 129 12.03 -9.09 3.84
N ILE A 130 12.07 -8.04 3.02
CA ILE A 130 13.10 -6.99 3.05
C ILE A 130 12.88 -6.04 4.24
N ASP A 131 11.64 -5.66 4.54
CA ASP A 131 11.33 -4.81 5.69
C ASP A 131 10.77 -5.59 6.86
N ARG A 132 11.25 -5.35 8.07
CA ARG A 132 10.76 -6.10 9.24
C ARG A 132 9.46 -5.54 9.82
N VAL A 133 9.15 -4.26 9.57
CA VAL A 133 8.03 -3.57 10.20
C VAL A 133 6.67 -4.14 9.79
N SER A 134 6.51 -4.55 8.53
CA SER A 134 5.25 -5.10 8.03
C SER A 134 5.16 -6.63 8.10
N CYS A 135 6.14 -7.32 8.70
CA CYS A 135 6.10 -8.80 8.77
C CYS A 135 4.88 -9.29 9.56
N ASP A 136 4.07 -10.12 8.90
CA ASP A 136 2.87 -10.76 9.43
C ASP A 136 2.91 -12.29 9.17
N PRO A 137 3.41 -13.11 10.12
CA PRO A 137 3.75 -14.52 9.87
C PRO A 137 2.55 -15.44 9.65
N ASP A 138 1.37 -15.06 10.12
CA ASP A 138 0.15 -15.88 10.10
C ASP A 138 -0.78 -15.53 8.93
N SER A 139 -0.21 -15.17 7.78
CA SER A 139 -0.99 -14.81 6.59
C SER A 139 -1.72 -16.01 6.00
N GLY A 140 -2.97 -15.79 5.62
CA GLY A 140 -3.86 -16.75 4.97
C GLY A 140 -4.55 -16.14 3.77
N VAL A 141 -5.74 -16.64 3.45
CA VAL A 141 -6.58 -16.05 2.39
C VAL A 141 -7.11 -14.70 2.87
N GLY A 142 -6.93 -13.69 2.03
CA GLY A 142 -7.50 -12.35 2.16
C GLY A 142 -8.39 -11.99 0.97
N PRO A 143 -8.85 -10.73 0.84
CA PRO A 143 -9.71 -10.31 -0.27
C PRO A 143 -8.95 -10.07 -1.58
N GLY A 144 -7.61 -9.99 -1.53
CA GLY A 144 -6.79 -9.52 -2.66
C GLY A 144 -6.86 -10.39 -3.91
N MET A 145 -6.78 -11.72 -3.75
CA MET A 145 -6.78 -12.62 -4.91
C MET A 145 -8.14 -12.62 -5.60
N GLU A 146 -9.22 -12.73 -4.83
CA GLU A 146 -10.57 -12.76 -5.39
C GLU A 146 -10.94 -11.44 -6.06
N PHE A 147 -10.52 -10.31 -5.49
CA PHE A 147 -10.60 -9.02 -6.15
C PHE A 147 -9.91 -9.02 -7.51
N ALA A 148 -8.68 -9.54 -7.59
CA ALA A 148 -7.92 -9.60 -8.83
C ALA A 148 -8.55 -10.54 -9.87
N ARG A 149 -9.04 -11.72 -9.44
CA ARG A 149 -9.76 -12.67 -10.30
C ARG A 149 -11.02 -12.04 -10.89
N THR A 150 -11.83 -11.41 -10.05
CA THR A 150 -13.05 -10.72 -10.47
C THR A 150 -12.71 -9.59 -11.46
N LEU A 151 -11.67 -8.79 -11.19
CA LEU A 151 -11.25 -7.73 -12.10
C LEU A 151 -10.75 -8.29 -13.44
N LYS A 152 -10.01 -9.40 -13.43
CA LYS A 152 -9.52 -10.07 -14.65
C LYS A 152 -10.66 -10.63 -15.49
N GLN A 153 -11.73 -11.13 -14.88
CA GLN A 153 -12.93 -11.57 -15.60
C GLN A 153 -13.62 -10.40 -16.32
N ILE A 154 -13.72 -9.24 -15.66
CA ILE A 154 -14.32 -8.03 -16.23
C ILE A 154 -13.39 -7.40 -17.29
N ARG A 155 -12.08 -7.54 -17.12
CA ARG A 155 -11.04 -6.98 -17.99
C ARG A 155 -10.03 -8.07 -18.41
N PRO A 156 -10.38 -8.95 -19.37
CA PRO A 156 -9.55 -10.09 -19.75
C PRO A 156 -8.13 -9.71 -20.22
N ASP A 157 -7.96 -8.53 -20.83
CA ASP A 157 -6.66 -8.06 -21.31
C ASP A 157 -5.81 -7.36 -20.24
N ALA A 158 -6.33 -7.15 -19.03
CA ALA A 158 -5.60 -6.46 -17.97
C ALA A 158 -4.49 -7.33 -17.38
N HIS A 159 -3.34 -6.72 -17.11
CA HIS A 159 -2.31 -7.30 -16.26
C HIS A 159 -2.41 -6.65 -14.88
N ILE A 160 -2.61 -7.43 -13.84
CA ILE A 160 -2.90 -6.96 -12.48
C ILE A 160 -1.67 -7.23 -11.61
N GLY A 161 -1.22 -6.23 -10.88
CA GLY A 161 -0.16 -6.37 -9.88
C GLY A 161 -0.69 -6.08 -8.49
N LEU A 162 -0.45 -6.99 -7.55
CA LEU A 162 -0.83 -6.86 -6.15
C LEU A 162 0.39 -6.52 -5.30
N ILE A 163 0.25 -5.58 -4.38
CA ILE A 163 1.32 -5.10 -3.51
C ILE A 163 0.86 -5.22 -2.05
N PRO A 164 1.23 -6.31 -1.34
CA PRO A 164 0.90 -6.48 0.07
C PRO A 164 1.71 -5.51 0.92
N CYS A 165 1.02 -4.81 1.81
CA CYS A 165 1.58 -3.88 2.79
C CYS A 165 0.88 -4.01 4.15
N ALA A 166 -0.14 -4.86 4.28
CA ALA A 166 -0.94 -4.98 5.50
C ALA A 166 -0.14 -5.57 6.66
N LYS A 167 -0.53 -5.24 7.89
CA LYS A 167 0.10 -5.75 9.11
C LYS A 167 -0.96 -6.13 10.14
N GLY A 168 -1.04 -7.41 10.50
CA GLY A 168 -1.89 -7.89 11.57
C GLY A 168 -1.71 -7.12 12.88
N ALA A 169 -2.83 -6.88 13.57
CA ALA A 169 -2.92 -6.15 14.85
C ALA A 169 -2.42 -4.69 14.83
N SER A 170 -2.34 -4.05 13.65
CA SER A 170 -2.03 -2.62 13.57
C SER A 170 -3.26 -1.76 13.83
N THR A 171 -3.09 -0.74 14.66
CA THR A 171 -4.04 0.39 14.82
C THR A 171 -3.90 1.40 13.70
N ILE A 172 -4.88 2.30 13.52
CA ILE A 172 -4.76 3.39 12.53
C ILE A 172 -3.61 4.35 12.89
N PHE A 173 -3.27 4.47 14.18
CA PHE A 173 -2.17 5.28 14.67
C PHE A 173 -0.80 4.79 14.19
N GLU A 174 -0.63 3.48 14.01
CA GLU A 174 0.59 2.90 13.45
C GLU A 174 0.71 3.12 11.93
N TRP A 175 -0.42 3.42 11.28
CA TRP A 175 -0.54 3.81 9.87
C TRP A 175 -0.45 5.33 9.65
N GLU A 176 -0.20 6.12 10.69
CA GLU A 176 0.03 7.56 10.56
C GLU A 176 1.09 7.87 9.50
N ARG A 177 0.91 9.02 8.84
CA ARG A 177 1.84 9.51 7.82
C ARG A 177 3.20 9.84 8.44
N ARG A 178 4.07 8.84 8.48
CA ARG A 178 5.45 8.96 8.93
C ARG A 178 6.36 8.55 7.77
N LEU A 179 7.21 9.47 7.33
CA LEU A 179 8.12 9.24 6.20
C LEU A 179 9.42 8.60 6.68
N ASN A 180 9.32 7.42 7.30
CA ASN A 180 10.46 6.61 7.73
C ASN A 180 10.30 5.15 7.26
N PRO A 181 11.38 4.46 6.86
CA PRO A 181 11.32 3.06 6.41
C PRO A 181 10.78 2.08 7.46
N GLU A 182 10.88 2.43 8.74
CA GLU A 182 10.46 1.62 9.89
C GLU A 182 9.01 1.84 10.33
N SER A 183 8.22 2.57 9.55
CA SER A 183 6.78 2.77 9.76
C SER A 183 5.99 2.04 8.70
N LEU A 184 4.77 1.59 9.02
CA LEU A 184 3.89 0.93 8.06
C LEU A 184 3.62 1.84 6.84
N TYR A 185 3.37 3.12 7.09
CA TYR A 185 3.16 4.11 6.04
C TYR A 185 4.39 4.27 5.13
N GLY A 186 5.56 4.59 5.70
CA GLY A 186 6.76 4.82 4.92
C GLY A 186 7.22 3.57 4.19
N ASN A 187 7.13 2.41 4.81
CA ASN A 187 7.43 1.14 4.16
C ASN A 187 6.48 0.84 2.98
N CYS A 188 5.17 1.00 3.17
CA CYS A 188 4.18 0.85 2.10
C CYS A 188 4.54 1.73 0.90
N LEU A 189 4.95 2.98 1.13
CA LEU A 189 5.40 3.88 0.06
C LEU A 189 6.64 3.37 -0.67
N LEU A 190 7.63 2.82 0.04
CA LEU A 190 8.83 2.24 -0.57
C LEU A 190 8.47 1.06 -1.50
N ARG A 191 7.58 0.17 -1.05
CA ARG A 191 7.11 -0.97 -1.84
C ARG A 191 6.33 -0.54 -3.06
N MET A 192 5.40 0.40 -2.89
CA MET A 192 4.66 1.01 -4.00
C MET A 192 5.60 1.65 -5.02
N SER A 193 6.62 2.37 -4.56
CA SER A 193 7.59 3.03 -5.43
C SER A 193 8.39 2.03 -6.26
N ALA A 194 8.85 0.93 -5.66
CA ALA A 194 9.57 -0.11 -6.38
C ALA A 194 8.66 -0.79 -7.42
N ALA A 195 7.45 -1.20 -7.03
CA ALA A 195 6.50 -1.84 -7.94
C ALA A 195 6.08 -0.94 -9.13
N SER A 196 6.07 0.39 -8.93
CA SER A 196 5.64 1.36 -9.95
C SER A 196 6.56 1.43 -11.17
N SER A 197 7.75 0.83 -11.16
CA SER A 197 8.56 0.69 -12.38
C SER A 197 7.89 -0.22 -13.42
N GLN A 198 6.99 -1.11 -13.01
CA GLN A 198 6.32 -2.09 -13.87
C GLN A 198 4.87 -1.73 -14.21
N GLY A 199 4.35 -0.60 -13.74
CA GLY A 199 2.97 -0.22 -14.01
C GLY A 199 2.51 1.01 -13.23
N ARG A 200 1.20 1.23 -13.21
CA ARG A 200 0.59 2.39 -12.56
C ARG A 200 -0.23 1.96 -11.35
N ILE A 201 -0.06 2.66 -10.23
CA ILE A 201 -0.94 2.53 -9.05
C ILE A 201 -2.36 3.00 -9.44
N HIS A 202 -3.33 2.10 -9.35
CA HIS A 202 -4.73 2.35 -9.68
C HIS A 202 -5.58 2.59 -8.44
N ALA A 203 -5.36 1.82 -7.38
CA ALA A 203 -6.09 1.99 -6.11
C ALA A 203 -5.32 1.39 -4.93
N ILE A 204 -5.72 1.82 -3.74
CA ILE A 204 -5.35 1.20 -2.47
C ILE A 204 -6.62 0.56 -1.91
N LEU A 205 -6.57 -0.74 -1.64
CA LEU A 205 -7.57 -1.46 -0.88
C LEU A 205 -7.12 -1.43 0.59
N PHE A 206 -7.89 -0.75 1.43
CA PHE A 206 -7.57 -0.55 2.84
C PHE A 206 -8.64 -1.17 3.72
N LEU A 207 -8.27 -2.19 4.50
CA LEU A 207 -9.17 -2.87 5.44
C LEU A 207 -8.55 -2.89 6.84
N GLN A 208 -9.06 -2.04 7.71
CA GLN A 208 -8.49 -1.70 9.02
C GLN A 208 -9.60 -1.22 9.96
N GLY A 209 -9.40 -1.38 11.27
CA GLY A 209 -10.15 -0.67 12.31
C GLY A 209 -10.57 -1.54 13.49
N GLU A 210 -10.45 -2.86 13.37
CA GLU A 210 -10.92 -3.78 14.42
C GLU A 210 -10.12 -3.63 15.70
N TRP A 211 -8.82 -3.32 15.61
CA TRP A 211 -7.98 -3.10 16.80
C TRP A 211 -8.31 -1.77 17.48
N ASP A 212 -8.59 -0.72 16.72
CA ASP A 212 -9.02 0.57 17.26
C ASP A 212 -10.41 0.48 17.92
N ALA A 213 -11.29 -0.39 17.43
CA ALA A 213 -12.62 -0.60 18.00
C ALA A 213 -12.60 -1.24 19.40
N LEU A 214 -11.48 -1.86 19.81
CA LEU A 214 -11.28 -2.41 21.15
C LEU A 214 -10.81 -1.36 22.17
N ASP A 215 -10.26 -0.23 21.71
CA ASP A 215 -9.84 0.87 22.58
C ASP A 215 -11.04 1.80 22.82
N ASP A 216 -11.65 1.73 24.02
CA ASP A 216 -12.77 2.62 24.38
C ASP A 216 -12.40 4.10 24.32
N SER A 217 -11.11 4.46 24.46
CA SER A 217 -10.65 5.84 24.29
C SER A 217 -10.65 6.29 22.83
N TYR A 218 -10.64 5.36 21.87
CA TYR A 218 -10.69 5.66 20.44
C TYR A 218 -12.00 6.35 20.04
N LYS A 219 -13.12 5.97 20.67
CA LYS A 219 -14.44 6.61 20.47
C LYS A 219 -14.39 8.12 20.70
N HIS A 220 -13.55 8.56 21.64
CA HIS A 220 -13.36 9.97 21.95
C HIS A 220 -12.35 10.65 21.01
N ARG A 221 -11.40 9.91 20.42
CA ARG A 221 -10.39 10.44 19.49
C ARG A 221 -10.92 10.72 18.08
N LEU A 222 -11.97 10.02 17.64
CA LEU A 222 -12.64 10.31 16.36
C LEU A 222 -13.42 11.64 16.35
N LEU A 223 -13.76 12.17 17.53
CA LEU A 223 -14.53 13.40 17.69
C LEU A 223 -13.65 14.63 17.88
N GLU A 224 -12.38 14.44 18.21
CA GLU A 224 -11.40 15.52 18.34
C GLU A 224 -10.74 15.81 16.98
N PRO A 225 -10.45 17.07 16.62
CA PRO A 225 -9.74 17.40 15.40
C PRO A 225 -8.41 16.65 15.33
N ILE A 226 -8.13 15.94 14.23
CA ILE A 226 -6.93 15.10 14.02
C ILE A 226 -5.60 15.80 14.39
N TRP A 227 -5.55 17.13 14.34
CA TRP A 227 -4.39 17.95 14.68
C TRP A 227 -4.12 18.13 16.18
N SER A 228 -5.04 17.74 17.07
CA SER A 228 -4.92 17.91 18.52
C SER A 228 -4.43 16.66 19.26
N LEU A 229 -4.13 15.56 18.56
CA LEU A 229 -3.79 14.30 19.22
C LEU A 229 -2.36 14.37 19.83
N PRO A 230 -2.22 14.18 21.16
CA PRO A 230 -0.94 14.31 21.84
C PRO A 230 0.02 13.17 21.49
N SER A 231 1.33 13.48 21.54
CA SER A 231 2.43 12.52 21.44
C SER A 231 2.25 11.37 22.43
N LYS A 232 2.24 10.13 21.91
CA LYS A 232 2.38 8.83 22.60
C LYS A 232 2.17 8.88 24.13
N LEU A 233 1.01 8.39 24.60
CA LEU A 233 0.86 8.08 26.02
C LEU A 233 1.75 6.87 26.39
N PRO A 234 2.61 6.99 27.41
CA PRO A 234 3.44 5.89 27.90
C PRO A 234 2.54 4.93 28.70
N GLY A 235 2.17 3.79 28.12
CA GLY A 235 1.38 2.78 28.84
C GLY A 235 0.94 1.57 28.03
N HIS A 236 0.72 1.71 26.72
CA HIS A 236 0.36 0.56 25.87
C HIS A 236 1.57 0.08 25.08
N ARG A 237 2.47 -0.57 25.82
CA ARG A 237 3.54 -1.40 25.28
C ARG A 237 2.89 -2.66 24.73
N VAL A 238 3.00 -2.90 23.43
CA VAL A 238 2.93 -4.27 22.90
C VAL A 238 4.29 -4.88 23.24
N ASP A 239 4.38 -5.64 24.33
CA ASP A 239 5.52 -6.53 24.55
C ASP A 239 5.36 -7.71 23.57
N TYR A 240 6.30 -7.82 22.63
CA TYR A 240 6.46 -9.01 21.81
C TYR A 240 7.31 -10.01 22.61
N SER A 241 6.77 -11.23 22.83
CA SER A 241 7.53 -12.39 23.33
C SER A 241 8.56 -12.86 22.31
#